data_AF-A0A6L7P9L0-F1
#
_entry.id   AF-A0A6L7P9L0-F1
#
_cell.length_a   1.000
_cell.length_b   1.000
_cell.length_c   1.000
_cell.angle_alpha   90.00
_cell.angle_beta   90.00
_cell.angle_gamma   90.00
#
_symmetry.space_group_name_H-M   'P 1'
#
loop_
_entity.id
_entity.type
_entity.pdbx_description
1 polymer ?
#
loop_
_entity_poly.entity_id
_entity_poly.type
_entity_poly.pdbx_seq_one_letter_code
_entity_poly.pdbx_strand_id
1 'polypeptide(L)'
;MRDAPGVEYAVSVRGGPLDGASGVGESHPSMLGDGPVDWWPSLMRDLVWAPLGLAVGPQWLLLGAMVGWVIGGSQALARSLFAQVTPERRSGEFFAFFGFIGRASSVFGPTVYIAATALFDTRVAVMSILFIILAGTIVLGRVDVDAGARTAAEEDARISEG
;
A
#
# COMPACT_ATOMS: atom_id res chain seq x y z
N MET A 1 -2.51 -33.95 -26.39
CA MET A 1 -3.43 -33.20 -25.51
C MET A 1 -2.62 -32.13 -24.78
N ARG A 2 -1.98 -31.27 -25.57
CA ARG A 2 -1.26 -30.07 -25.17
C ARG A 2 -2.12 -28.94 -25.76
N ASP A 3 -2.32 -27.86 -25.02
CA ASP A 3 -2.90 -26.62 -25.55
C ASP A 3 -4.44 -26.58 -25.66
N ALA A 4 -5.14 -26.81 -24.53
CA ALA A 4 -6.51 -26.33 -24.37
C ALA A 4 -6.46 -24.99 -23.59
N PRO A 5 -6.92 -23.87 -24.16
CA PRO A 5 -6.89 -22.57 -23.49
C PRO A 5 -7.84 -22.57 -22.27
N GLY A 6 -7.35 -22.14 -21.10
CA GLY A 6 -8.15 -21.94 -19.87
C GLY A 6 -8.03 -23.00 -18.77
N VAL A 7 -6.96 -23.80 -18.75
CA VAL A 7 -6.75 -24.80 -17.69
C VAL A 7 -6.06 -24.17 -16.48
N GLU A 8 -6.77 -24.07 -15.35
CA GLU A 8 -6.24 -23.56 -14.06
C GLU A 8 -5.71 -24.66 -13.13
N TYR A 9 -5.73 -25.92 -13.55
CA TYR A 9 -5.38 -27.06 -12.70
C TYR A 9 -3.88 -27.35 -12.72
N ALA A 10 -3.33 -27.72 -11.56
CA ALA A 10 -2.01 -28.32 -11.43
C ALA A 10 -2.14 -29.81 -11.11
N VAL A 11 -1.45 -30.65 -11.88
CA VAL A 11 -1.34 -32.08 -11.64
C VAL A 11 0.11 -32.39 -11.27
N SER A 12 0.27 -33.15 -10.20
CA SER A 12 1.55 -33.71 -9.75
C SER A 12 1.34 -35.20 -9.44
N VAL A 13 1.99 -36.09 -10.18
CA VAL A 13 1.93 -37.53 -9.95
C VAL A 13 3.11 -37.95 -9.07
N ARG A 14 2.80 -38.61 -7.95
CA ARG A 14 3.80 -39.29 -7.11
C ARG A 14 3.53 -40.79 -7.06
N GLY A 15 4.54 -41.58 -7.37
CA GLY A 15 4.51 -43.04 -7.50
C GLY A 15 4.08 -43.55 -8.88
N GLY A 16 4.56 -44.74 -9.26
CA GLY A 16 4.17 -45.46 -10.47
C GLY A 16 5.04 -45.16 -11.71
N PRO A 17 4.62 -45.61 -12.92
CA PRO A 17 5.40 -45.43 -14.16
C PRO A 17 5.53 -43.98 -14.64
N LEU A 18 4.71 -43.08 -14.10
CA LEU A 18 4.69 -41.64 -14.42
C LEU A 18 5.09 -40.80 -13.19
N ASP A 19 5.81 -41.39 -12.24
CA ASP A 19 6.28 -40.70 -11.05
C ASP A 19 7.14 -39.48 -11.41
N GLY A 20 6.85 -38.33 -10.79
CA GLY A 20 7.52 -37.06 -11.08
C GLY A 20 6.93 -36.28 -12.27
N ALA A 21 5.95 -36.84 -12.99
CA ALA A 21 5.22 -36.09 -14.01
C ALA A 21 4.39 -34.99 -13.33
N SER A 22 4.71 -33.73 -13.63
CA SER A 22 3.93 -32.57 -13.23
C SER A 22 3.57 -31.73 -14.44
N GLY A 23 2.37 -31.15 -14.40
CA GLY A 23 1.85 -30.26 -15.41
C GLY A 23 1.02 -29.19 -14.73
N VAL A 24 1.35 -27.93 -14.98
CA VAL A 24 0.60 -26.77 -14.49
C VAL A 24 -0.05 -26.12 -15.69
N GLY A 25 -1.36 -25.92 -15.64
CA GLY A 25 -2.08 -25.24 -16.72
C GLY A 25 -1.68 -23.77 -16.84
N GLU A 26 -1.76 -23.22 -18.06
CA GLU A 26 -1.27 -21.87 -18.39
C GLU A 26 -1.96 -20.75 -17.59
N SER A 27 -3.22 -20.95 -17.17
CA SER A 27 -3.97 -19.98 -16.37
C SER A 27 -3.93 -20.25 -14.87
N HIS A 28 -3.01 -21.09 -14.38
CA HIS A 28 -2.90 -21.39 -12.95
C HIS A 28 -2.45 -20.14 -12.14
N PRO A 29 -3.07 -19.80 -11.00
CA PRO A 29 -2.77 -18.58 -10.20
C PRO A 29 -1.32 -18.44 -9.71
N SER A 30 -0.53 -19.51 -9.78
CA SER A 30 0.90 -19.51 -9.42
C SER A 30 1.82 -19.20 -10.61
N MET A 31 1.29 -19.05 -11.82
CA MET A 31 2.06 -18.61 -12.99
C MET A 31 2.43 -17.14 -12.79
N LEU A 32 3.67 -16.92 -12.36
CA LEU A 32 4.28 -15.59 -12.30
C LEU A 32 4.90 -15.30 -13.66
N GLY A 33 4.29 -14.43 -14.49
CA GLY A 33 4.90 -14.06 -15.78
C GLY A 33 4.05 -13.31 -16.79
N ASP A 34 2.71 -13.35 -16.70
CA ASP A 34 1.83 -12.77 -17.74
C ASP A 34 1.14 -11.45 -17.34
N GLY A 35 1.54 -10.84 -16.22
CA GLY A 35 0.98 -9.57 -15.76
C GLY A 35 1.63 -8.35 -16.42
N PRO A 36 0.87 -7.29 -16.75
CA PRO A 36 1.42 -6.07 -17.38
C PRO A 36 2.45 -5.30 -16.51
N VAL A 37 2.61 -5.68 -15.24
CA VAL A 37 3.50 -5.01 -14.27
C VAL A 37 4.55 -5.97 -13.69
N ASP A 38 4.75 -7.15 -14.27
CA ASP A 38 5.69 -8.16 -13.77
C ASP A 38 7.18 -7.76 -13.88
N TRP A 39 7.48 -6.74 -14.67
CA TRP A 39 8.81 -6.14 -14.76
C TRP A 39 9.28 -5.51 -13.45
N TRP A 40 8.36 -5.04 -12.59
CA TRP A 40 8.73 -4.35 -11.34
C TRP A 40 9.23 -5.34 -10.26
N PRO A 41 8.50 -6.44 -9.94
CA PRO A 41 9.00 -7.44 -9.01
C PRO A 41 10.30 -8.11 -9.47
N SER A 42 10.45 -8.35 -10.78
CA SER A 42 11.68 -8.91 -11.34
C SER A 42 12.85 -7.93 -11.20
N LEU A 43 12.64 -6.64 -11.46
CA LEU A 43 13.63 -5.60 -11.20
C LEU A 43 14.05 -5.55 -9.72
N MET A 44 13.09 -5.56 -8.80
CA MET A 44 13.39 -5.55 -7.36
C MET A 44 14.12 -6.83 -6.92
N ARG A 45 13.75 -7.98 -7.50
CA ARG A 45 14.48 -9.23 -7.29
C ARG A 45 15.92 -9.12 -7.73
N ASP A 46 16.16 -8.64 -8.94
CA ASP A 46 17.49 -8.65 -9.53
C ASP A 46 18.37 -7.53 -8.97
N LEU A 47 17.80 -6.38 -8.60
CA LEU A 47 18.53 -5.22 -8.08
C LEU A 47 18.76 -5.27 -6.56
N VAL A 48 17.78 -5.74 -5.79
CA VAL A 48 17.83 -5.70 -4.32
C VAL A 48 18.10 -7.09 -3.77
N TRP A 49 17.26 -8.08 -4.09
CA TRP A 49 17.26 -9.36 -3.39
C TRP A 49 18.35 -10.32 -3.84
N ALA A 50 18.64 -10.38 -5.14
CA ALA A 50 19.67 -11.23 -5.73
C ALA A 50 21.08 -10.88 -5.24
N PRO A 51 21.53 -9.60 -5.22
CA PRO A 51 22.85 -9.25 -4.70
C PRO A 51 22.93 -9.39 -3.18
N LEU A 52 21.82 -9.23 -2.46
CA LEU A 52 21.77 -9.45 -1.01
C LEU A 52 21.98 -10.92 -0.63
N GLY A 53 21.67 -11.88 -1.53
CA GLY A 53 21.87 -13.32 -1.28
C GLY A 53 21.10 -13.88 -0.08
N LEU A 54 20.10 -13.14 0.42
CA LEU A 54 19.35 -13.49 1.63
C LEU A 54 18.33 -14.58 1.34
N ALA A 55 18.13 -15.48 2.31
CA ALA A 55 17.01 -16.41 2.28
C ALA A 55 15.66 -15.67 2.37
N VAL A 56 14.58 -16.32 1.94
CA VAL A 56 13.23 -15.75 1.87
C VAL A 56 12.74 -15.22 3.24
N GLY A 57 13.06 -15.91 4.33
CA GLY A 57 12.65 -15.50 5.69
C GLY A 57 13.14 -14.09 6.07
N PRO A 58 14.46 -13.82 6.07
CA PRO A 58 15.01 -12.49 6.31
C PRO A 58 14.48 -11.40 5.36
N GLN A 59 14.19 -11.73 4.10
CA GLN A 59 13.60 -10.76 3.15
C GLN A 59 12.23 -10.27 3.64
N TRP A 60 11.37 -11.17 4.10
CA TRP A 60 10.07 -10.83 4.67
C TRP A 60 10.18 -10.00 5.95
N LEU A 61 11.13 -10.33 6.83
CA LEU A 61 11.37 -9.56 8.05
C LEU A 61 11.84 -8.14 7.74
N LEU A 62 12.75 -7.97 6.79
CA LEU A 62 13.24 -6.66 6.38
C LEU A 62 12.12 -5.82 5.76
N LEU A 63 11.35 -6.40 4.84
CA LEU A 63 10.18 -5.73 4.24
C LEU A 63 9.16 -5.33 5.30
N GLY A 64 8.81 -6.24 6.20
CA GLY A 64 7.87 -5.96 7.29
C GLY A 64 8.36 -4.86 8.22
N ALA A 65 9.65 -4.87 8.58
CA ALA A 65 10.25 -3.83 9.41
C ALA A 65 10.26 -2.46 8.72
N MET A 66 10.61 -2.40 7.43
CA MET A 66 10.60 -1.16 6.66
C MET A 66 9.18 -0.59 6.52
N VAL A 67 8.20 -1.43 6.17
CA VAL A 67 6.80 -1.02 6.05
C VAL A 67 6.27 -0.56 7.41
N GLY A 68 6.53 -1.32 8.47
CA GLY A 68 6.12 -0.96 9.84
C GLY A 68 6.73 0.38 10.28
N TRP A 69 7.99 0.62 9.93
CA TRP A 69 8.64 1.90 10.22
C TRP A 69 7.97 3.05 9.45
N VAL A 70 7.77 2.91 8.14
CA VAL A 70 7.12 3.96 7.34
C VAL A 70 5.70 4.27 7.82
N ILE A 71 4.89 3.24 8.10
CA ILE A 71 3.51 3.41 8.57
C ILE A 71 3.48 4.05 9.97
N GLY A 72 4.29 3.53 10.91
CA GLY A 72 4.36 4.06 12.27
C GLY A 72 4.87 5.50 12.32
N GLY A 73 5.93 5.80 11.57
CA GLY A 73 6.48 7.15 11.45
C GLY A 73 5.47 8.14 10.85
N SER A 74 4.81 7.75 9.74
CA SER A 74 3.81 8.60 9.09
C SER A 74 2.61 8.88 10.00
N GLN A 75 2.14 7.87 10.75
CA GLN A 75 1.04 8.04 11.70
C GLN A 75 1.40 9.00 12.85
N ALA A 76 2.62 8.91 13.37
CA ALA A 76 3.11 9.81 14.41
C ALA A 76 3.26 11.25 13.90
N LEU A 77 3.85 11.42 12.71
CA LEU A 77 4.03 12.73 12.07
C LEU A 77 2.70 13.40 11.75
N ALA A 78 1.73 12.65 11.20
CA ALA A 78 0.40 13.19 10.90
C ALA A 78 -0.30 13.76 12.15
N ARG A 79 -0.20 13.07 13.30
CA ARG A 79 -0.76 13.56 14.55
C ARG A 79 -0.06 14.81 15.07
N SER A 80 1.27 14.86 14.98
CA SER A 80 2.05 16.03 15.42
C SER A 80 1.79 17.25 14.54
N LEU A 81 1.68 17.08 13.23
CA LEU A 81 1.34 18.15 12.30
C LEU A 81 -0.08 18.67 12.53
N PHE A 82 -1.04 17.76 12.69
CA PHE A 82 -2.44 18.14 12.91
C PHE A 82 -2.62 18.93 14.21
N ALA A 83 -1.91 18.56 15.28
CA ALA A 83 -1.95 19.28 16.55
C ALA A 83 -1.44 20.74 16.43
N GLN A 84 -0.43 20.99 15.59
CA GLN A 84 0.13 22.34 15.39
C GLN A 84 -0.77 23.27 14.59
N VAL A 85 -1.60 22.72 13.70
CA VAL A 85 -2.48 23.50 12.80
C VAL A 85 -3.91 23.61 13.36
N THR A 86 -4.20 22.96 14.49
CA THR A 86 -5.53 22.96 15.10
C THR A 86 -5.63 24.06 16.17
N PRO A 87 -6.59 25.00 16.09
CA PRO A 87 -6.82 26.01 17.13
C PRO A 87 -7.29 25.35 18.44
N GLU A 88 -6.84 25.82 19.59
CA GLU A 88 -7.14 25.23 20.90
C GLU A 88 -8.64 25.27 21.19
N ARG A 89 -9.31 26.38 20.84
CA ARG A 89 -10.73 26.61 21.18
C ARG A 89 -11.72 25.89 20.27
N ARG A 90 -11.30 25.44 19.09
CA ARG A 90 -12.12 24.62 18.17
C ARG A 90 -11.55 23.19 18.01
N SER A 91 -10.60 22.81 18.85
CA SER A 91 -9.90 21.51 18.77
C SER A 91 -10.86 20.32 18.66
N GLY A 92 -11.94 20.29 19.43
CA GLY A 92 -12.94 19.22 19.39
C GLY A 92 -13.59 19.00 18.02
N GLU A 93 -13.93 20.06 17.29
CA GLU A 93 -14.56 19.96 15.96
C GLU A 93 -13.56 19.46 14.90
N PHE A 94 -12.33 19.98 14.94
CA PHE A 94 -11.26 19.56 14.04
C PHE A 94 -10.86 18.10 14.29
N PHE A 95 -10.72 17.67 15.54
CA PHE A 95 -10.44 16.27 15.88
C PHE A 95 -11.59 15.34 15.51
N ALA A 96 -12.85 15.77 15.68
CA ALA A 96 -14.01 15.00 15.24
C ALA A 96 -14.03 14.83 13.71
N PHE A 97 -13.75 15.90 12.96
CA PHE A 97 -13.63 15.84 11.50
C PHE A 97 -12.47 14.95 11.05
N PHE A 98 -11.29 15.09 11.65
CA PHE A 98 -10.15 14.22 11.38
C PHE A 98 -10.47 12.73 11.60
N GLY A 99 -11.15 12.42 12.72
CA GLY A 99 -11.61 11.07 13.01
C GLY A 99 -12.62 10.53 11.98
N PHE A 100 -13.55 11.38 11.52
CA PHE A 100 -14.51 11.02 10.47
C PHE A 100 -13.81 10.72 9.14
N ILE A 101 -12.90 11.59 8.69
CA ILE A 101 -12.12 11.39 7.46
C ILE A 101 -11.25 10.12 7.55
N GLY A 102 -10.67 9.84 8.71
CA GLY A 102 -9.93 8.60 8.95
C GLY A 102 -10.79 7.35 8.75
N ARG A 103 -12.02 7.35 9.29
CA ARG A 103 -12.98 6.26 9.08
C ARG A 103 -13.41 6.14 7.61
N ALA A 104 -13.72 7.25 6.95
CA ALA A 104 -14.04 7.24 5.52
C ALA A 104 -12.91 6.63 4.67
N SER A 105 -11.66 7.01 4.98
CA SER A 105 -10.46 6.50 4.30
C SER A 105 -10.27 4.99 4.48
N SER A 106 -10.62 4.45 5.67
CA SER A 106 -10.54 3.00 5.94
C SER A 106 -11.49 2.16 5.08
N VAL A 107 -12.57 2.74 4.56
CA VAL A 107 -13.48 2.09 3.60
C VAL A 107 -13.00 2.32 2.17
N PHE A 108 -12.51 3.53 1.87
CA PHE A 108 -12.05 3.90 0.53
C PHE A 108 -10.87 3.04 0.05
N GLY A 109 -9.85 2.82 0.91
CA GLY A 109 -8.68 2.03 0.55
C GLY A 109 -9.00 0.61 0.06
N PRO A 110 -9.70 -0.22 0.85
CA PRO A 110 -10.15 -1.55 0.41
C PRO A 110 -11.05 -1.50 -0.81
N THR A 111 -11.94 -0.51 -0.93
CA THR A 111 -12.83 -0.38 -2.08
C THR A 111 -12.05 -0.19 -3.38
N VAL A 112 -11.05 0.70 -3.39
CA VAL A 112 -10.20 0.90 -4.56
C VAL A 112 -9.37 -0.34 -4.87
N TYR A 113 -8.83 -1.01 -3.85
CA TYR A 113 -8.09 -2.25 -4.03
C TYR A 113 -8.94 -3.35 -4.66
N ILE A 114 -10.17 -3.54 -4.17
CA ILE A 114 -11.11 -4.53 -4.72
C ILE A 114 -11.47 -4.18 -6.16
N ALA A 115 -11.77 -2.91 -6.46
CA ALA A 115 -12.08 -2.46 -7.80
C ALA A 115 -10.90 -2.68 -8.77
N ALA A 116 -9.67 -2.37 -8.34
CA ALA A 116 -8.47 -2.58 -9.13
C ALA A 116 -8.17 -4.08 -9.36
N THR A 117 -8.39 -4.91 -8.34
CA THR A 117 -8.22 -6.37 -8.45
C THR A 117 -9.27 -6.99 -9.37
N ALA A 118 -10.52 -6.50 -9.32
CA ALA A 118 -11.60 -7.01 -10.16
C ALA A 118 -11.47 -6.65 -11.64
N LEU A 119 -10.85 -5.51 -11.96
CA LEU A 119 -10.69 -5.03 -13.33
C LEU A 119 -9.38 -5.48 -14.00
N PHE A 120 -8.34 -5.75 -13.20
CA PHE A 120 -7.00 -6.09 -13.69
C PHE A 120 -6.48 -7.36 -13.00
N ASP A 121 -5.44 -7.22 -12.18
CA ASP A 121 -4.83 -8.29 -11.41
C ASP A 121 -4.35 -7.73 -10.05
N THR A 122 -4.12 -8.63 -9.09
CA THR A 122 -3.60 -8.32 -7.75
C THR A 122 -2.36 -7.42 -7.79
N ARG A 123 -1.46 -7.61 -8.78
CA ARG A 123 -0.24 -6.79 -8.93
C ARG A 123 -0.53 -5.34 -9.27
N VAL A 124 -1.50 -5.12 -10.16
CA VAL A 124 -1.97 -3.78 -10.52
C VAL A 124 -2.69 -3.15 -9.33
N ALA A 125 -3.42 -3.93 -8.55
CA ALA A 125 -4.06 -3.45 -7.33
C ALA A 125 -3.02 -2.97 -6.29
N VAL A 126 -1.93 -3.71 -6.08
CA VAL A 126 -0.82 -3.24 -5.21
C VAL A 126 -0.19 -1.95 -5.74
N MET A 127 -0.02 -1.80 -7.07
CA MET A 127 0.46 -0.55 -7.66
C MET A 127 -0.50 0.62 -7.48
N SER A 128 -1.81 0.39 -7.52
CA SER A 128 -2.79 1.46 -7.27
C SER A 128 -2.65 2.03 -5.85
N ILE A 129 -2.38 1.18 -4.85
CA ILE A 129 -2.13 1.62 -3.48
C ILE A 129 -0.85 2.48 -3.43
N LEU A 130 0.23 2.03 -4.08
CA LEU A 130 1.46 2.80 -4.15
C LEU A 130 1.23 4.18 -4.79
N PHE A 131 0.43 4.24 -5.86
CA PHE A 131 0.08 5.50 -6.52
C PHE A 131 -0.69 6.45 -5.60
N ILE A 132 -1.66 5.95 -4.83
CA ILE A 132 -2.40 6.73 -3.84
C ILE A 132 -1.47 7.29 -2.76
N ILE A 133 -0.57 6.45 -2.25
CA ILE A 133 0.43 6.87 -1.24
C ILE A 133 1.29 7.99 -1.81
N LEU A 134 1.84 7.82 -3.03
CA LEU A 134 2.70 8.81 -3.66
C LEU A 134 1.96 10.13 -3.94
N ALA A 135 0.73 10.05 -4.46
CA ALA A 135 -0.11 11.22 -4.67
C ALA A 135 -0.36 11.97 -3.35
N GLY A 136 -0.70 11.23 -2.28
CA GLY A 136 -0.86 11.79 -0.93
C GLY A 136 0.41 12.46 -0.42
N THR A 137 1.58 11.83 -0.59
CA THR A 137 2.87 12.39 -0.21
C THR A 137 3.20 13.67 -0.97
N ILE A 138 2.96 13.72 -2.28
CA ILE A 138 3.21 14.91 -3.10
C ILE A 138 2.30 16.08 -2.69
N VAL A 139 1.03 15.79 -2.41
CA VAL A 139 0.07 16.81 -1.94
C VAL A 139 0.51 17.33 -0.57
N LEU A 140 0.87 16.44 0.36
CA LEU A 140 1.32 16.84 1.69
C LEU A 140 2.62 17.65 1.64
N GLY A 141 3.55 17.31 0.74
CA GLY A 141 4.79 18.05 0.54
C GLY A 141 4.61 19.48 0.00
N ARG A 142 3.39 19.86 -0.45
CA ARG A 142 3.06 21.23 -0.85
C ARG A 142 2.43 22.07 0.27
N VAL A 143 2.16 21.48 1.43
CA VAL A 143 1.50 22.18 2.55
C VAL A 143 2.54 22.91 3.40
N ASP A 144 2.35 24.22 3.59
CA ASP A 144 3.14 25.04 4.51
C ASP A 144 2.55 24.92 5.92
N VAL A 145 3.24 24.16 6.76
CA VAL A 145 2.83 23.88 8.15
C VAL A 145 2.96 25.12 9.03
N ASP A 146 4.00 25.93 8.81
CA ASP A 146 4.27 27.13 9.62
C ASP A 146 3.20 28.20 9.37
N ALA A 147 2.77 28.35 8.11
CA ALA A 147 1.63 29.20 7.78
C ALA A 147 0.35 28.72 8.46
N GLY A 148 0.09 27.41 8.45
CA GLY A 148 -1.08 26.82 9.12
C GLY A 148 -1.08 27.06 10.62
N ALA A 149 0.06 26.90 11.29
CA ALA A 149 0.20 27.16 12.72
C ALA A 149 -0.01 28.63 13.09
N ARG A 150 0.49 29.57 12.27
CA ARG A 150 0.25 31.01 12.46
C ARG A 150 -1.23 31.36 12.35
N THR A 151 -1.91 30.86 11.32
CA THR A 151 -3.35 31.11 11.15
C THR A 151 -4.19 30.52 12.29
N ALA A 152 -3.80 29.35 12.81
CA ALA A 152 -4.46 28.77 13.98
C ALA A 152 -4.33 29.68 15.23
N ALA A 153 -3.13 30.22 15.47
CA ALA A 153 -2.88 31.13 16.59
C ALA A 153 -3.63 32.48 16.44
N GLU A 154 -3.68 33.03 15.22
CA GLU A 154 -4.44 34.26 14.92
C GLU A 154 -5.94 34.08 15.16
N GLU A 155 -6.50 32.93 14.80
CA GLU A 155 -7.91 32.64 15.03
C GLU A 155 -8.22 32.47 16.52
N ASP A 156 -7.36 31.80 17.30
CA ASP A 156 -7.53 31.71 18.76
C ASP A 156 -7.48 33.10 19.43
N ALA A 157 -6.60 34.00 18.96
CA ALA A 157 -6.53 35.38 19.43
C ALA A 157 -7.82 36.17 19.10
N ARG A 158 -8.32 36.05 17.87
CA ARG A 158 -9.56 36.71 17.44
C ARG A 158 -10.78 36.26 18.26
N ILE A 159 -10.89 34.96 18.55
CA ILE A 159 -12.00 34.46 19.38
C ILE A 159 -11.86 35.01 20.83
N SER A 160 -10.64 35.31 21.31
CA SER A 160 -10.42 35.84 22.67
C SER A 160 -10.85 37.30 22.86
N GLU A 161 -10.86 38.08 21.79
CA GLU A 161 -11.20 39.50 21.81
C GLU A 161 -12.68 39.80 21.56
N GLY A 162 -13.48 38.81 21.12
CA GLY A 162 -14.92 38.92 20.86
C GLY A 162 -15.78 38.23 21.92
#